data_AF-A0A9Q5I1H4-F1
#
_entry.id   AF-A0A9Q5I1H4-F1
#
_cell.length_a   1.000
_cell.length_b   1.000
_cell.length_c   1.000
_cell.angle_alpha   90.00
_cell.angle_beta   90.00
_cell.angle_gamma   90.00
#
_symmetry.space_group_name_H-M   'P 1'
#
loop_
_entity.id
_entity.type
_entity.pdbx_description
1 polymer ?
#
loop_
_entity_poly.entity_id
_entity_poly.type
_entity_poly.pdbx_seq_one_letter_code
_entity_poly.pdbx_strand_id
1 'polypeptide(L)'
;MSAPPIAPLLSFTEPREPAPLVPTDEEEEDEEGEQEMSLSKESITDLATAIALALQAAGEGTGQGSKSNKVHVAKPQDFDGEHGYVDFKRKLRLYVYVSESKFRTSKAKIMFALSYMKSGAAASWAESYTSGAIDEHGRIAFKDTWDAFLKKLDTSFDDLARSQKAFERLDAMYQGDLNADEFFNKFDICRVDARLATEAHDEWLMSRLKRALNPKVVEGIMRLPNEPTTYEEFKKAAVKVDRVERQIRDLMAEHRRKMISSMIMKLAPPPLKRPTPPQQAACPFAPPAQDRHDATRVMYGGLGRPLHPGMPPRP
;
A
#
# COMPACT_ATOMS: atom_id res chain seq x y z
N MET A 1 33.14 69.63 -11.97
CA MET A 1 32.12 69.77 -13.03
C MET A 1 31.00 70.64 -12.48
N SER A 2 30.67 71.72 -13.18
CA SER A 2 29.66 72.72 -12.84
C SER A 2 28.25 72.13 -12.67
N ALA A 3 27.52 72.62 -11.67
CA ALA A 3 26.07 72.84 -11.76
C ALA A 3 25.83 74.20 -12.47
N PRO A 4 24.71 74.44 -13.19
CA PRO A 4 23.36 74.62 -12.60
C PRO A 4 22.21 74.25 -13.59
N PRO A 5 20.93 74.70 -13.51
CA PRO A 5 20.16 75.33 -12.43
C PRO A 5 18.78 74.68 -12.14
N ILE A 6 18.17 75.23 -11.08
CA ILE A 6 16.85 75.01 -10.46
C ILE A 6 15.75 75.84 -11.15
N ALA A 7 14.49 75.34 -11.13
CA ALA A 7 13.23 76.01 -10.72
C ALA A 7 11.99 75.61 -11.57
N PRO A 8 10.72 75.86 -11.14
CA PRO A 8 10.12 75.74 -9.79
C PRO A 8 8.70 75.08 -9.77
N LEU A 9 8.14 75.02 -8.56
CA LEU A 9 6.87 74.51 -8.05
C LEU A 9 5.57 75.24 -8.48
N LEU A 10 4.45 74.62 -8.04
CA LEU A 10 3.07 75.10 -7.75
C LEU A 10 2.02 74.61 -8.77
N SER A 11 0.86 74.04 -8.42
CA SER A 11 -0.01 74.29 -7.27
C SER A 11 -1.05 73.17 -7.06
N PHE A 12 -1.53 73.12 -5.83
CA PHE A 12 -2.50 72.19 -5.24
C PHE A 12 -3.92 72.75 -5.40
N THR A 13 -4.90 71.99 -5.90
CA THR A 13 -6.34 72.21 -5.63
C THR A 13 -7.14 70.93 -5.87
N GLU A 14 -7.97 70.55 -4.90
CA GLU A 14 -9.00 69.50 -4.93
C GLU A 14 -10.29 70.13 -4.34
N PRO A 15 -11.44 69.44 -4.23
CA PRO A 15 -12.40 68.94 -5.22
C PRO A 15 -13.76 69.69 -5.18
N ARG A 16 -14.64 69.53 -6.18
CA ARG A 16 -16.08 69.87 -6.04
C ARG A 16 -16.99 69.11 -7.04
N GLU A 17 -17.78 68.17 -6.52
CA GLU A 17 -19.08 67.73 -7.05
C GLU A 17 -20.20 68.68 -6.53
N PRO A 18 -21.42 68.81 -7.12
CA PRO A 18 -22.40 67.70 -7.24
C PRO A 18 -23.45 67.72 -8.40
N ALA A 19 -23.95 66.52 -8.75
CA ALA A 19 -25.35 66.07 -9.04
C ALA A 19 -26.25 66.77 -10.12
N PRO A 20 -27.47 66.24 -10.41
CA PRO A 20 -27.84 64.95 -11.02
C PRO A 20 -28.71 65.15 -12.31
N LEU A 21 -28.80 64.15 -13.20
CA LEU A 21 -29.82 64.14 -14.25
C LEU A 21 -30.53 62.76 -14.30
N VAL A 22 -31.86 62.83 -14.22
CA VAL A 22 -32.87 61.75 -14.36
C VAL A 22 -34.01 62.38 -15.19
N PRO A 23 -34.92 61.64 -15.83
CA PRO A 23 -34.81 60.61 -16.87
C PRO A 23 -35.52 61.06 -18.16
N THR A 24 -35.27 60.40 -19.30
CA THR A 24 -36.22 60.38 -20.42
C THR A 24 -36.23 59.00 -21.05
N ASP A 25 -37.35 58.31 -20.86
CA ASP A 25 -37.75 57.10 -21.56
C ASP A 25 -37.89 57.40 -23.05
N GLU A 26 -37.24 56.61 -23.91
CA GLU A 26 -37.83 56.09 -25.16
C GLU A 26 -37.30 54.68 -25.38
N GLU A 27 -38.23 53.74 -25.48
CA GLU A 27 -38.07 52.32 -25.73
C GLU A 27 -37.67 52.10 -27.20
N GLU A 28 -36.56 51.41 -27.46
CA GLU A 28 -36.42 50.55 -28.63
C GLU A 28 -35.82 49.21 -28.17
N GLU A 29 -36.65 48.18 -28.26
CA GLU A 29 -36.33 46.78 -28.05
C GLU A 29 -35.49 46.27 -29.23
N ASP A 30 -34.20 46.05 -29.00
CA ASP A 30 -33.39 45.17 -29.84
C ASP A 30 -33.04 43.92 -29.03
N GLU A 31 -33.91 42.91 -29.12
CA GLU A 31 -33.57 41.51 -28.81
C GLU A 31 -32.55 41.00 -29.85
N GLU A 32 -31.27 41.35 -29.68
CA GLU A 32 -30.19 40.63 -30.34
C GLU A 32 -29.67 39.52 -29.41
N GLY A 33 -30.06 38.30 -29.77
CA GLY A 33 -29.93 37.11 -28.96
C GLY A 33 -28.53 36.85 -28.41
N GLU A 34 -28.49 36.68 -27.10
CA GLU A 34 -27.47 35.95 -26.37
C GLU A 34 -27.44 34.49 -26.86
N GLN A 35 -26.77 34.23 -27.99
CA GLN A 35 -26.14 32.94 -28.20
C GLN A 35 -24.86 32.91 -27.35
N GLU A 36 -25.03 32.86 -26.03
CA GLU A 36 -24.03 32.29 -25.15
C GLU A 36 -23.78 30.86 -25.62
N MET A 37 -22.66 30.65 -26.29
CA MET A 37 -22.15 29.36 -26.69
C MET A 37 -21.66 28.62 -25.44
N SER A 38 -22.61 28.27 -24.59
CA SER A 38 -22.51 27.24 -23.58
C SER A 38 -22.23 25.93 -24.33
N LEU A 39 -20.94 25.59 -24.47
CA LEU A 39 -20.52 24.21 -24.62
C LEU A 39 -21.03 23.49 -23.37
N SER A 40 -22.27 23.02 -23.45
CA SER A 40 -23.06 22.55 -22.34
C SER A 40 -22.28 21.47 -21.59
N LYS A 41 -22.45 21.40 -20.27
CA LYS A 41 -21.87 20.35 -19.43
C LYS A 41 -22.11 18.95 -20.01
N GLU A 42 -23.19 18.79 -20.77
CA GLU A 42 -23.57 17.62 -21.56
C GLU A 42 -22.53 17.24 -22.61
N SER A 43 -21.96 18.20 -23.37
CA SER A 43 -20.93 17.95 -24.39
C SER A 43 -19.63 17.35 -23.84
N ILE A 44 -19.17 17.82 -22.68
CA ILE A 44 -17.96 17.30 -22.02
C ILE A 44 -18.25 15.92 -21.41
N THR A 45 -19.42 15.74 -20.80
CA THR A 45 -19.84 14.43 -20.30
C THR A 45 -20.03 13.43 -21.42
N ASP A 46 -20.51 13.85 -22.59
CA ASP A 46 -20.72 13.01 -23.76
C ASP A 46 -19.39 12.56 -24.38
N LEU A 47 -18.38 13.43 -24.44
CA LEU A 47 -17.05 13.06 -24.92
C LEU A 47 -16.34 12.12 -23.93
N ALA A 48 -16.46 12.35 -22.62
CA ALA A 48 -15.94 11.43 -21.60
C ALA A 48 -16.67 10.08 -21.62
N THR A 49 -17.98 10.09 -21.83
CA THR A 49 -18.83 8.89 -21.93
C THR A 49 -18.54 8.12 -23.22
N ALA A 50 -18.34 8.80 -24.34
CA ALA A 50 -17.95 8.21 -25.62
C ALA A 50 -16.56 7.56 -25.53
N ILE A 51 -15.61 8.17 -24.82
CA ILE A 51 -14.29 7.58 -24.57
C ILE A 51 -14.42 6.36 -23.64
N ALA A 52 -15.24 6.44 -22.58
CA ALA A 52 -15.50 5.32 -21.68
C ALA A 52 -16.18 4.14 -22.40
N LEU A 53 -17.14 4.42 -23.29
CA LEU A 53 -17.82 3.46 -24.16
C LEU A 53 -16.88 2.86 -25.20
N ALA A 54 -16.04 3.67 -25.86
CA ALA A 54 -15.02 3.17 -26.77
C ALA A 54 -13.98 2.26 -26.06
N LEU A 55 -13.70 2.53 -24.78
CA LEU A 55 -12.89 1.67 -23.92
C LEU A 55 -13.62 0.44 -23.39
N GLN A 56 -14.96 0.39 -23.41
CA GLN A 56 -15.76 -0.80 -23.08
C GLN A 56 -15.93 -1.71 -24.30
N ALA A 57 -16.24 -1.13 -25.48
CA ALA A 57 -16.34 -1.86 -26.74
C ALA A 57 -15.03 -2.56 -27.14
N ALA A 58 -13.87 -2.01 -26.75
CA ALA A 58 -12.58 -2.66 -26.95
C ALA A 58 -12.31 -3.88 -26.04
N GLY A 59 -13.22 -4.20 -25.10
CA GLY A 59 -13.17 -5.35 -24.20
C GLY A 59 -13.97 -6.57 -24.68
N GLU A 60 -14.89 -6.41 -25.62
CA GLU A 60 -15.70 -7.50 -26.17
C GLU A 60 -15.26 -7.79 -27.61
N GLY A 61 -14.17 -8.55 -27.73
CA GLY A 61 -13.77 -9.14 -29.00
C GLY A 61 -14.48 -10.47 -29.21
N THR A 62 -15.56 -10.46 -29.98
CA THR A 62 -16.08 -11.66 -30.66
C THR A 62 -15.00 -12.26 -31.56
N GLY A 63 -14.86 -13.59 -31.44
CA GLY A 63 -14.09 -14.56 -32.23
C GLY A 63 -13.04 -14.11 -33.26
N GLN A 64 -11.81 -14.61 -33.03
CA GLN A 64 -11.10 -15.62 -33.85
C GLN A 64 -9.67 -15.19 -34.27
N GLY A 65 -8.67 -15.89 -33.71
CA GLY A 65 -7.29 -15.95 -34.25
C GLY A 65 -6.18 -15.36 -33.37
N SER A 66 -5.29 -16.23 -32.88
CA SER A 66 -4.06 -15.99 -32.12
C SER A 66 -4.21 -15.64 -30.63
N LYS A 67 -3.95 -16.63 -29.77
CA LYS A 67 -3.82 -16.48 -28.31
C LYS A 67 -2.55 -15.69 -27.98
N SER A 68 -2.58 -14.38 -28.12
CA SER A 68 -1.75 -13.52 -27.30
C SER A 68 -2.38 -13.46 -25.91
N ASN A 69 -1.62 -13.80 -24.87
CA ASN A 69 -2.04 -13.61 -23.48
C ASN A 69 -2.24 -12.10 -23.26
N LYS A 70 -3.46 -11.61 -23.50
CA LYS A 70 -3.84 -10.23 -23.20
C LYS A 70 -3.88 -10.09 -21.68
N VAL A 71 -2.87 -9.42 -21.12
CA VAL A 71 -2.86 -9.04 -19.70
C VAL A 71 -4.03 -8.08 -19.48
N HIS A 72 -5.04 -8.52 -18.73
CA HIS A 72 -6.19 -7.69 -18.38
C HIS A 72 -5.91 -6.94 -17.07
N VAL A 73 -5.78 -5.62 -17.14
CA VAL A 73 -5.68 -4.74 -15.96
C VAL A 73 -7.04 -4.14 -15.67
N ALA A 74 -7.48 -4.19 -14.42
CA ALA A 74 -8.72 -3.56 -13.99
C ALA A 74 -8.68 -2.04 -14.25
N LYS A 75 -9.81 -1.49 -14.72
CA LYS A 75 -9.96 -0.04 -14.89
C LYS A 75 -9.79 0.67 -13.53
N PRO A 76 -9.28 1.91 -13.51
CA PRO A 76 -9.27 2.73 -12.31
C PRO A 76 -10.67 2.87 -11.72
N GLN A 77 -10.72 3.08 -10.40
CA GLN A 77 -11.96 3.47 -9.73
C GLN A 77 -12.11 4.99 -9.86
N ASP A 78 -13.36 5.46 -9.90
CA ASP A 78 -13.65 6.90 -9.86
C ASP A 78 -13.08 7.52 -8.57
N PHE A 79 -12.56 8.75 -8.69
CA PHE A 79 -11.95 9.52 -7.60
C PHE A 79 -12.78 10.78 -7.36
N ASP A 80 -13.13 11.02 -6.10
CA ASP A 80 -13.97 12.13 -5.63
C ASP A 80 -13.16 13.35 -5.15
N GLY A 81 -11.86 13.20 -4.95
CA GLY A 81 -10.98 14.28 -4.50
C GLY A 81 -10.72 14.29 -2.99
N GLU A 82 -11.26 13.34 -2.22
CA GLU A 82 -11.14 13.35 -0.75
C GLU A 82 -10.15 12.30 -0.24
N HIS A 83 -10.33 11.04 -0.64
CA HIS A 83 -9.52 9.93 -0.13
C HIS A 83 -9.01 9.02 -1.26
N GLY A 84 -7.92 8.30 -0.99
CA GLY A 84 -7.43 7.28 -1.93
C GLY A 84 -6.68 7.82 -3.16
N TYR A 85 -6.27 9.10 -3.15
CA TYR A 85 -5.51 9.72 -4.26
C TYR A 85 -4.29 8.88 -4.68
N VAL A 86 -3.50 8.38 -3.71
CA VAL A 86 -2.33 7.54 -3.97
C VAL A 86 -2.70 6.26 -4.75
N ASP A 87 -3.78 5.59 -4.33
CA ASP A 87 -4.26 4.38 -4.99
C ASP A 87 -4.84 4.67 -6.38
N PHE A 88 -5.58 5.77 -6.52
CA PHE A 88 -6.08 6.27 -7.80
C PHE A 88 -4.94 6.52 -8.79
N LYS A 89 -3.93 7.30 -8.38
CA LYS A 89 -2.73 7.60 -9.19
C LYS A 89 -1.96 6.33 -9.58
N ARG A 90 -1.81 5.38 -8.65
CA ARG A 90 -1.17 4.08 -8.93
C ARG A 90 -1.94 3.31 -10.01
N LYS A 91 -3.28 3.22 -9.90
CA LYS A 91 -4.14 2.55 -10.88
C LYS A 91 -4.07 3.22 -12.26
N LEU A 92 -4.07 4.56 -12.31
CA LEU A 92 -3.88 5.31 -13.57
C LEU A 92 -2.57 4.94 -14.26
N ARG A 93 -1.45 4.99 -13.53
CA ARG A 93 -0.13 4.64 -14.08
C ARG A 93 -0.07 3.21 -14.60
N LEU A 94 -0.60 2.26 -13.82
CA LEU A 94 -0.60 0.85 -14.20
C LEU A 94 -1.42 0.60 -15.47
N TYR A 95 -2.60 1.21 -15.56
CA TYR A 95 -3.48 1.05 -16.73
C TYR A 95 -2.85 1.65 -17.99
N VAL A 96 -2.29 2.86 -17.88
CA VAL A 96 -1.58 3.53 -18.97
C VAL A 96 -0.36 2.72 -19.43
N TYR A 97 0.39 2.15 -18.49
CA TYR A 97 1.57 1.33 -18.77
C TYR A 97 1.21 0.07 -19.56
N VAL A 98 0.19 -0.69 -19.12
CA VAL A 98 -0.22 -1.91 -19.84
C VAL A 98 -0.93 -1.60 -21.16
N SER A 99 -1.56 -0.43 -21.26
CA SER A 99 -2.27 0.02 -22.46
C SER A 99 -1.45 1.03 -23.29
N GLU A 100 -0.13 0.94 -23.28
CA GLU A 100 0.77 1.93 -23.89
C GLU A 100 0.44 2.21 -25.37
N SER A 101 0.04 1.18 -26.12
CA SER A 101 -0.36 1.30 -27.52
C SER A 101 -1.55 2.25 -27.75
N LYS A 102 -2.45 2.36 -26.77
CA LYS A 102 -3.63 3.26 -26.78
C LYS A 102 -3.30 4.64 -26.21
N PHE A 103 -2.31 4.74 -25.34
CA PHE A 103 -1.94 5.97 -24.62
C PHE A 103 -0.59 6.52 -25.09
N ARG A 104 -0.44 6.74 -26.40
CA ARG A 104 0.81 7.25 -26.98
C ARG A 104 1.07 8.73 -26.70
N THR A 105 0.03 9.51 -26.42
CA THR A 105 0.14 10.96 -26.23
C THR A 105 -0.21 11.37 -24.81
N SER A 106 0.42 12.45 -24.31
CA SER A 106 0.06 13.07 -23.03
C SER A 106 -1.41 13.45 -22.99
N LYS A 107 -1.94 14.03 -24.08
CA LYS A 107 -3.36 14.37 -24.22
C LYS A 107 -4.28 13.18 -23.94
N ALA A 108 -4.01 12.01 -24.53
CA ALA A 108 -4.84 10.82 -24.30
C ALA A 108 -4.78 10.34 -22.83
N LYS A 109 -3.60 10.38 -22.21
CA LYS A 109 -3.42 10.02 -20.78
C LYS A 109 -4.15 10.98 -19.85
N ILE A 110 -4.06 12.28 -20.12
CA ILE A 110 -4.69 13.35 -19.34
C ILE A 110 -6.21 13.22 -19.44
N MET A 111 -6.78 13.13 -20.65
CA MET A 111 -8.23 12.93 -20.82
C MET A 111 -8.73 11.68 -20.10
N PHE A 112 -7.96 10.59 -20.19
CA PHE A 112 -8.30 9.36 -19.48
C PHE A 112 -8.33 9.57 -17.97
N ALA A 113 -7.33 10.23 -17.37
CA ALA A 113 -7.32 10.51 -15.94
C ALA A 113 -8.53 11.37 -15.51
N LEU A 114 -8.80 12.46 -16.24
CA LEU A 114 -9.93 13.36 -15.98
C LEU A 114 -11.27 12.63 -16.06
N SER A 115 -11.42 11.65 -16.95
CA SER A 115 -12.66 10.88 -17.10
C SER A 115 -13.07 10.07 -15.87
N TYR A 116 -12.15 9.83 -14.91
CA TYR A 116 -12.45 9.16 -13.62
C TYR A 116 -12.64 10.15 -12.46
N MET A 117 -12.53 11.46 -12.71
CA MET A 117 -12.69 12.51 -11.71
C MET A 117 -14.09 13.11 -11.84
N LYS A 118 -15.12 12.34 -11.48
CA LYS A 118 -16.52 12.63 -11.83
C LYS A 118 -17.36 13.25 -10.72
N SER A 119 -16.85 13.28 -9.49
CA SER A 119 -17.60 13.82 -8.33
C SER A 119 -16.67 14.56 -7.37
N GLY A 120 -17.28 15.27 -6.41
CA GLY A 120 -16.59 15.95 -5.33
C GLY A 120 -15.58 17.02 -5.79
N ALA A 121 -14.54 17.23 -4.99
CA ALA A 121 -13.47 18.18 -5.28
C ALA A 121 -12.69 17.80 -6.55
N ALA A 122 -12.61 16.50 -6.89
CA ALA A 122 -11.97 16.04 -8.11
C ALA A 122 -12.72 16.49 -9.36
N ALA A 123 -14.05 16.47 -9.37
CA ALA A 123 -14.83 16.99 -10.50
C ALA A 123 -14.57 18.48 -10.74
N SER A 124 -14.65 19.30 -9.68
CA SER A 124 -14.41 20.74 -9.79
C SER A 124 -12.99 21.06 -10.27
N TRP A 125 -12.00 20.29 -9.80
CA TRP A 125 -10.62 20.41 -10.28
C TRP A 125 -10.49 20.02 -11.75
N ALA A 126 -11.11 18.92 -12.16
CA ALA A 126 -11.07 18.44 -13.54
C ALA A 126 -11.75 19.42 -14.51
N GLU A 127 -12.87 20.02 -14.10
CA GLU A 127 -13.56 21.07 -14.84
C GLU A 127 -12.66 22.30 -14.99
N SER A 128 -12.11 22.82 -13.89
CA SER A 128 -11.20 23.97 -13.91
C SER A 128 -9.96 23.72 -14.79
N TYR A 129 -9.35 22.54 -14.67
CA TYR A 129 -8.20 22.15 -15.48
C TYR A 129 -8.54 22.06 -16.98
N THR A 130 -9.72 21.53 -17.31
CA THR A 130 -10.18 21.38 -18.70
C THR A 130 -10.53 22.73 -19.31
N SER A 131 -11.27 23.59 -18.59
CA SER A 131 -11.62 24.94 -19.03
C SER A 131 -10.39 25.79 -19.31
N GLY A 132 -9.35 25.69 -18.48
CA GLY A 132 -8.07 26.37 -18.71
C GLY A 132 -7.26 25.85 -19.90
N ALA A 133 -7.69 24.73 -20.51
CA ALA A 133 -7.04 24.12 -21.67
C ALA A 133 -7.83 24.31 -22.98
N ILE A 134 -8.95 25.02 -22.96
CA ILE A 134 -9.73 25.36 -24.16
C ILE A 134 -9.03 26.50 -24.90
N ASP A 135 -8.77 26.32 -26.20
CA ASP A 135 -8.20 27.36 -27.07
C ASP A 135 -9.27 28.36 -27.55
N GLU A 136 -8.83 29.41 -28.24
CA GLU A 136 -9.71 30.43 -28.84
C GLU A 136 -10.73 29.87 -29.86
N HIS A 137 -10.54 28.62 -30.29
CA HIS A 137 -11.42 27.91 -31.21
C HIS A 137 -12.30 26.86 -30.52
N GLY A 138 -12.37 26.85 -29.18
CA GLY A 138 -13.21 25.92 -28.42
C GLY A 138 -12.66 24.49 -28.35
N ARG A 139 -11.39 24.25 -28.72
CA ARG A 139 -10.79 22.91 -28.74
C ARG A 139 -9.95 22.68 -27.50
N ILE A 140 -10.02 21.47 -26.95
CA ILE A 140 -9.18 21.05 -25.82
C ILE A 140 -7.73 20.83 -26.29
N ALA A 141 -6.83 21.69 -25.81
CA ALA A 141 -5.41 21.69 -26.10
C ALA A 141 -4.57 21.74 -24.81
N PHE A 142 -4.39 20.58 -24.16
CA PHE A 142 -3.52 20.47 -22.99
C PHE A 142 -2.07 20.80 -23.36
N LYS A 143 -1.49 21.79 -22.66
CA LYS A 143 -0.08 22.19 -22.79
C LYS A 143 0.86 21.34 -21.94
N ASP A 144 0.35 20.68 -20.91
CA ASP A 144 1.14 19.89 -19.98
C ASP A 144 1.56 18.53 -20.57
N THR A 145 2.76 18.08 -20.20
CA THR A 145 3.13 16.68 -20.34
C THR A 145 2.39 15.83 -19.30
N TRP A 146 2.37 14.51 -19.52
CA TRP A 146 1.78 13.58 -18.55
C TRP A 146 2.38 13.74 -17.13
N ASP A 147 3.69 13.91 -17.03
CA ASP A 147 4.35 14.08 -15.73
C ASP A 147 4.05 15.44 -15.08
N ALA A 148 3.95 16.50 -15.88
CA ALA A 148 3.56 17.82 -15.38
C ALA A 148 2.12 17.81 -14.85
N PHE A 149 1.21 17.14 -15.56
CA PHE A 149 -0.16 16.91 -15.10
C PHE A 149 -0.21 16.15 -13.77
N LEU A 150 0.53 15.03 -13.64
CA LEU A 150 0.59 14.27 -12.40
C LEU A 150 1.14 15.09 -11.21
N LYS A 151 2.11 15.99 -11.46
CA LYS A 151 2.61 16.90 -10.41
C LYS A 151 1.55 17.91 -9.95
N LYS A 152 0.71 18.40 -10.86
CA LYS A 152 -0.42 19.28 -10.50
C LYS A 152 -1.44 18.53 -9.65
N LEU A 153 -1.77 17.28 -10.02
CA LEU A 153 -2.60 16.42 -9.18
C LEU A 153 -1.96 16.18 -7.80
N ASP A 154 -0.65 15.94 -7.73
CA ASP A 154 0.05 15.79 -6.45
C ASP A 154 -0.06 17.05 -5.59
N THR A 155 0.07 18.22 -6.20
CA THR A 155 -0.04 19.50 -5.49
C THR A 155 -1.44 19.72 -4.92
N SER A 156 -2.48 19.22 -5.61
CA SER A 156 -3.87 19.45 -5.22
C SER A 156 -4.46 18.39 -4.29
N PHE A 157 -4.07 17.12 -4.44
CA PHE A 157 -4.73 15.99 -3.77
C PHE A 157 -3.78 15.12 -2.93
N ASP A 158 -2.47 15.35 -2.98
CA ASP A 158 -1.54 14.60 -2.15
C ASP A 158 -1.56 15.16 -0.72
N ASP A 159 -1.95 14.29 0.22
CA ASP A 159 -2.10 14.67 1.62
C ASP A 159 -0.72 14.77 2.29
N LEU A 160 -0.22 16.01 2.39
CA LEU A 160 1.04 16.30 3.06
C LEU A 160 0.99 15.93 4.55
N ALA A 161 -0.16 16.10 5.21
CA ALA A 161 -0.32 15.74 6.62
C ALA A 161 -0.23 14.22 6.82
N ARG A 162 -0.80 13.43 5.89
CA ARG A 162 -0.61 11.98 5.87
C ARG A 162 0.85 11.60 5.69
N SER A 163 1.57 12.24 4.77
CA SER A 163 3.00 12.00 4.56
C SER A 163 3.83 12.32 5.80
N GLN A 164 3.53 13.43 6.48
CA GLN A 164 4.19 13.83 7.73
C GLN A 164 3.88 12.83 8.86
N LYS A 165 2.62 12.43 9.01
CA LYS A 165 2.22 11.41 9.99
C LYS A 165 2.87 10.06 9.73
N ALA A 166 3.04 9.68 8.46
CA ALA A 166 3.79 8.47 8.09
C ALA A 166 5.27 8.59 8.46
N PHE A 167 5.88 9.76 8.26
CA PHE A 167 7.24 10.05 8.70
C PHE A 167 7.38 9.96 10.21
N GLU A 168 6.51 10.61 10.98
CA GLU A 168 6.49 10.54 12.45
C GLU A 168 6.33 9.10 12.93
N ARG A 169 5.44 8.33 12.30
CA ARG A 169 5.28 6.92 12.60
C ARG A 169 6.56 6.15 12.33
N LEU A 170 7.19 6.36 11.18
CA LEU A 170 8.46 5.72 10.81
C LEU A 170 9.59 6.07 11.80
N ASP A 171 9.67 7.34 12.22
CA ASP A 171 10.65 7.81 13.22
C ASP A 171 10.29 7.40 14.66
N ALA A 172 9.10 6.87 14.90
CA ALA A 172 8.73 6.26 16.18
C ALA A 172 8.90 4.72 16.18
N MET A 173 9.14 4.10 15.02
CA MET A 173 9.20 2.63 14.93
C MET A 173 10.46 2.05 15.59
N TYR A 174 10.25 0.92 16.27
CA TYR A 174 11.27 0.03 16.81
C TYR A 174 10.89 -1.43 16.50
N GLN A 175 11.89 -2.30 16.33
CA GLN A 175 11.67 -3.71 16.02
C GLN A 175 10.93 -4.45 17.16
N GLY A 176 11.30 -4.18 18.42
CA GLY A 176 10.72 -4.85 19.58
C GLY A 176 10.83 -6.38 19.46
N ASP A 177 9.69 -7.06 19.62
CA ASP A 177 9.60 -8.53 19.54
C ASP A 177 9.39 -9.06 18.11
N LEU A 178 9.15 -8.17 17.14
CA LEU A 178 8.95 -8.55 15.75
C LEU A 178 10.23 -9.19 15.18
N ASN A 179 10.07 -10.14 14.26
CA ASN A 179 11.20 -10.54 13.42
C ASN A 179 11.52 -9.42 12.42
N ALA A 180 12.73 -9.47 11.87
CA ALA A 180 13.17 -8.43 10.94
C ALA A 180 12.26 -8.33 9.72
N ASP A 181 11.79 -9.44 9.14
CA ASP A 181 10.89 -9.43 7.98
C ASP A 181 9.58 -8.68 8.26
N GLU A 182 8.91 -8.97 9.38
CA GLU A 182 7.69 -8.30 9.82
C GLU A 182 7.91 -6.82 10.10
N PHE A 183 9.04 -6.48 10.74
CA PHE A 183 9.41 -5.10 10.99
C PHE A 183 9.61 -4.34 9.67
N PHE A 184 10.39 -4.88 8.75
CA PHE A 184 10.67 -4.23 7.47
C PHE A 184 9.43 -4.10 6.60
N ASN A 185 8.51 -5.07 6.63
CA ASN A 185 7.22 -4.94 5.92
C ASN A 185 6.44 -3.71 6.40
N LYS A 186 6.37 -3.47 7.73
CA LYS A 186 5.71 -2.28 8.29
C LYS A 186 6.51 -1.01 8.01
N PHE A 187 7.83 -1.10 8.08
CA PHE A 187 8.74 0.03 7.84
C PHE A 187 8.66 0.51 6.39
N ASP A 188 8.62 -0.41 5.42
CA ASP A 188 8.49 -0.08 4.00
C ASP A 188 7.17 0.60 3.67
N ILE A 189 6.06 0.15 4.25
CA ILE A 189 4.76 0.82 4.10
C ILE A 189 4.87 2.28 4.55
N CYS A 190 5.43 2.53 5.74
CA CYS A 190 5.59 3.88 6.24
C CYS A 190 6.61 4.69 5.41
N ARG A 191 7.67 4.05 4.90
CA ARG A 191 8.70 4.68 4.05
C ARG A 191 8.11 5.19 2.76
N VAL A 192 7.29 4.37 2.10
CA VAL A 192 6.60 4.74 0.87
C VAL A 192 5.57 5.84 1.14
N ASP A 193 4.75 5.69 2.18
CA ASP A 193 3.74 6.69 2.54
C ASP A 193 4.37 8.03 2.97
N ALA A 194 5.58 8.01 3.54
CA ALA A 194 6.37 9.19 3.90
C ALA A 194 7.19 9.79 2.73
N ARG A 195 7.08 9.23 1.52
CA ARG A 195 7.81 9.64 0.31
C ARG A 195 9.35 9.49 0.43
N LEU A 196 9.82 8.56 1.25
CA LEU A 196 11.24 8.28 1.48
C LEU A 196 11.75 7.08 0.66
N ALA A 197 11.23 6.86 -0.55
CA ALA A 197 11.53 5.67 -1.35
C ALA A 197 12.69 5.84 -2.34
N THR A 198 13.36 7.00 -2.35
CA THR A 198 14.50 7.28 -3.25
C THR A 198 15.84 7.06 -2.56
N GLU A 199 16.88 6.76 -3.35
CA GLU A 199 18.26 6.53 -2.86
C GLU A 199 18.81 7.73 -2.08
N ALA A 200 18.31 8.95 -2.34
CA ALA A 200 18.70 10.15 -1.59
C ALA A 200 18.35 10.08 -0.10
N HIS A 201 17.48 9.15 0.31
CA HIS A 201 17.08 8.95 1.70
C HIS A 201 17.80 7.77 2.36
N ASP A 202 18.59 6.98 1.63
CA ASP A 202 19.17 5.73 2.13
C ASP A 202 20.05 5.97 3.36
N GLU A 203 20.90 7.01 3.34
CA GLU A 203 21.76 7.35 4.48
C GLU A 203 20.94 7.60 5.76
N TRP A 204 19.90 8.43 5.66
CA TRP A 204 19.02 8.73 6.79
C TRP A 204 18.25 7.48 7.25
N LEU A 205 17.71 6.69 6.32
CA LEU A 205 16.98 5.45 6.61
C LEU A 205 17.87 4.44 7.33
N MET A 206 19.10 4.24 6.86
CA MET A 206 20.06 3.35 7.51
C MET A 206 20.43 3.84 8.92
N SER A 207 20.67 5.14 9.09
CA SER A 207 20.90 5.74 10.41
C SER A 207 19.72 5.51 11.36
N ARG A 208 18.49 5.68 10.86
CA ARG A 208 17.27 5.38 11.60
C ARG A 208 17.17 3.90 11.97
N LEU A 209 17.45 3.00 11.03
CA LEU A 209 17.40 1.54 11.26
C LEU A 209 18.41 1.07 12.29
N LYS A 210 19.62 1.64 12.30
CA LYS A 210 20.65 1.37 13.32
C LYS A 210 20.14 1.67 14.75
N ARG A 211 19.17 2.59 14.90
CA ARG A 211 18.52 2.92 16.18
C ARG A 211 17.23 2.15 16.45
N ALA A 212 16.54 1.72 15.39
CA ALA A 212 15.23 1.07 15.47
C ALA A 212 15.29 -0.45 15.63
N LEU A 213 16.30 -1.11 15.04
CA LEU A 213 16.44 -2.57 15.08
C LEU A 213 16.95 -3.08 16.42
N ASN A 214 16.80 -4.39 16.66
CA ASN A 214 17.36 -5.03 17.84
C ASN A 214 18.90 -4.86 17.88
N PRO A 215 19.49 -4.48 19.02
CA PRO A 215 20.94 -4.23 19.12
C PRO A 215 21.81 -5.39 18.61
N LYS A 216 21.41 -6.64 18.82
CA LYS A 216 22.17 -7.81 18.33
C LYS A 216 22.16 -7.92 16.80
N VAL A 217 21.06 -7.52 16.18
CA VAL A 217 20.95 -7.50 14.72
C VAL A 217 21.85 -6.41 14.15
N VAL A 218 21.81 -5.21 14.74
CA VAL A 218 22.69 -4.09 14.34
C VAL A 218 24.16 -4.47 14.52
N GLU A 219 24.52 -5.03 15.66
CA GLU A 219 25.88 -5.51 15.93
C GLU A 219 26.32 -6.57 14.91
N GLY A 220 25.46 -7.54 14.59
CA GLY A 220 25.76 -8.55 13.58
C GLY A 220 25.95 -7.96 12.18
N ILE A 221 25.21 -6.92 11.81
CA ILE A 221 25.40 -6.19 10.54
C ILE A 221 26.74 -5.43 10.55
N MET A 222 27.07 -4.73 11.63
CA MET A 222 28.31 -3.95 11.73
C MET A 222 29.57 -4.82 11.75
N ARG A 223 29.45 -6.10 12.11
CA ARG A 223 30.54 -7.09 12.05
C ARG A 223 30.71 -7.71 10.66
N LEU A 224 29.83 -7.42 9.71
CA LEU A 224 29.98 -7.92 8.34
C LEU A 224 31.23 -7.29 7.70
N PRO A 225 31.97 -8.04 6.86
CA PRO A 225 33.17 -7.51 6.20
C PRO A 225 32.87 -6.36 5.24
N ASN A 226 31.64 -6.29 4.72
CA ASN A 226 31.18 -5.22 3.85
C ASN A 226 30.00 -4.51 4.53
N GLU A 227 30.14 -3.21 4.79
CA GLU A 227 29.05 -2.39 5.33
C GLU A 227 28.04 -2.09 4.22
N PRO A 228 26.73 -2.32 4.45
CA PRO A 228 25.69 -1.94 3.50
C PRO A 228 25.68 -0.43 3.24
N THR A 229 25.62 -0.02 1.98
CA THR A 229 25.56 1.41 1.59
C THR A 229 24.19 1.85 1.13
N THR A 230 23.30 0.89 0.86
CA THR A 230 21.91 1.14 0.43
C THR A 230 20.91 0.56 1.44
N TYR A 231 19.69 1.12 1.43
CA TYR A 231 18.59 0.62 2.25
C TYR A 231 18.31 -0.86 1.97
N GLU A 232 18.31 -1.26 0.70
CA GLU A 232 17.97 -2.63 0.29
C GLU A 232 19.04 -3.64 0.71
N GLU A 233 20.33 -3.29 0.63
CA GLU A 233 21.41 -4.12 1.16
C GLU A 233 21.32 -4.24 2.68
N PHE A 234 21.04 -3.12 3.36
CA PHE A 234 20.90 -3.09 4.82
C PHE A 234 19.75 -3.98 5.27
N LYS A 235 18.59 -3.88 4.63
CA LYS A 235 17.42 -4.74 4.88
C LYS A 235 17.74 -6.22 4.70
N LYS A 236 18.40 -6.60 3.59
CA LYS A 236 18.81 -7.99 3.33
C LYS A 236 19.76 -8.52 4.41
N ALA A 237 20.75 -7.71 4.80
CA ALA A 237 21.70 -8.05 5.86
C ALA A 237 20.98 -8.25 7.20
N ALA A 238 20.10 -7.31 7.57
CA ALA A 238 19.35 -7.35 8.81
C ALA A 238 18.46 -8.59 8.94
N VAL A 239 17.71 -8.93 7.88
CA VAL A 239 16.88 -10.15 7.85
C VAL A 239 17.72 -11.41 8.05
N LYS A 240 18.87 -11.49 7.38
CA LYS A 240 19.78 -12.63 7.51
C LYS A 240 20.32 -12.77 8.94
N VAL A 241 20.78 -11.65 9.53
CA VAL A 241 21.32 -11.64 10.89
C VAL A 241 20.23 -11.96 11.93
N ASP A 242 19.03 -11.38 11.82
CA ASP A 242 17.91 -11.68 12.74
C ASP A 242 17.55 -13.16 12.72
N ARG A 243 17.53 -13.78 11.54
CA ARG A 243 17.30 -15.22 11.41
C ARG A 243 18.35 -16.04 12.15
N VAL A 244 19.63 -15.69 12.00
CA VAL A 244 20.74 -16.37 12.70
C VAL A 244 20.63 -16.17 14.21
N GLU A 245 20.38 -14.95 14.68
CA GLU A 245 20.23 -14.64 16.10
C GLU A 245 19.06 -15.39 16.75
N ARG A 246 17.95 -15.55 16.02
CA ARG A 246 16.81 -16.37 16.47
C ARG A 246 17.18 -17.85 16.54
N GLN A 247 17.87 -18.39 15.52
CA GLN A 247 18.36 -19.77 15.55
C GLN A 247 19.30 -20.03 16.74
N ILE A 248 20.23 -19.11 17.02
CA ILE A 248 21.11 -19.19 18.19
C ILE A 248 20.29 -19.20 19.48
N ARG A 249 19.29 -18.33 19.59
CA ARG A 249 18.41 -18.25 20.77
C ARG A 249 17.65 -19.55 21.01
N ASP A 250 17.10 -20.15 19.96
CA ASP A 250 16.32 -21.40 20.05
C ASP A 250 17.21 -22.58 20.45
N LEU A 251 18.41 -22.70 19.86
CA LEU A 251 19.40 -23.71 20.23
C LEU A 251 19.82 -23.58 21.71
N MET A 252 20.11 -22.36 22.15
CA MET A 252 20.48 -22.09 23.54
C MET A 252 19.33 -22.36 24.51
N ALA A 253 18.09 -22.05 24.12
CA ALA A 253 16.90 -22.37 24.91
C ALA A 253 16.66 -23.88 25.00
N GLU A 254 16.86 -24.64 23.91
CA GLU A 254 16.79 -26.10 23.93
C GLU A 254 17.87 -26.72 24.82
N HIS A 255 19.11 -26.27 24.71
CA HIS A 255 20.20 -26.72 25.58
C HIS A 255 19.88 -26.45 27.06
N ARG A 256 19.40 -25.24 27.37
CA ARG A 256 18.98 -24.86 28.74
C ARG A 256 17.83 -25.74 29.24
N ARG A 257 16.82 -26.02 28.41
CA ARG A 257 15.70 -26.91 28.75
C ARG A 257 16.18 -28.33 29.08
N LYS A 258 17.08 -28.88 28.26
CA LYS A 258 17.67 -30.21 28.50
C LYS A 258 18.48 -30.24 29.80
N MET A 259 19.27 -29.20 30.07
CA MET A 259 20.04 -29.07 31.31
C MET A 259 19.14 -29.03 32.56
N ILE A 260 18.08 -28.21 32.54
CA ILE A 260 17.12 -28.12 33.64
C ILE A 260 16.37 -29.45 33.83
N SER A 261 15.93 -30.08 32.74
CA SER A 261 15.27 -31.40 32.81
C SER A 261 16.18 -32.46 33.45
N SER A 262 17.47 -32.46 33.13
CA SER A 262 18.45 -33.38 33.73
C SER A 262 18.63 -33.13 35.23
N MET A 263 18.69 -31.85 35.66
CA MET A 263 18.77 -31.51 37.08
C MET A 263 17.51 -31.94 37.84
N ILE A 264 16.31 -31.69 37.31
CA ILE A 264 15.04 -32.09 37.94
C ILE A 264 14.97 -33.62 38.09
N MET A 265 15.37 -34.39 37.07
CA MET A 265 15.38 -35.86 37.15
C MET A 265 16.36 -36.39 38.20
N LYS A 266 17.48 -35.70 38.45
CA LYS A 266 18.45 -36.06 39.49
C LYS A 266 17.98 -35.70 40.91
N LEU A 267 17.17 -34.66 41.05
CA LEU A 267 16.62 -34.18 42.33
C LEU A 267 15.27 -34.82 42.70
N ALA A 268 14.69 -35.61 41.80
CA ALA A 268 13.44 -36.31 42.06
C ALA A 268 13.63 -37.33 43.21
N PRO A 269 12.80 -37.27 44.27
CA PRO A 269 12.88 -38.25 45.34
C PRO A 269 12.62 -39.66 44.78
N PRO A 270 13.29 -40.70 45.30
CA PRO A 270 13.10 -42.06 44.84
C PRO A 270 11.61 -42.42 44.91
N PRO A 271 11.08 -43.19 43.93
CA PRO A 271 9.69 -43.59 43.95
C PRO A 271 9.41 -44.30 45.29
N LEU A 272 8.44 -43.77 46.05
CA LEU A 272 7.99 -44.43 47.27
C LEU A 272 7.66 -45.87 46.92
N LYS A 273 8.33 -46.83 47.58
CA LYS A 273 7.98 -48.24 47.48
C LYS A 273 6.51 -48.35 47.85
N ARG A 274 5.64 -48.51 46.85
CA ARG A 274 4.23 -48.81 47.09
C ARG A 274 4.23 -50.09 47.93
N PRO A 275 3.56 -50.11 49.09
CA PRO A 275 3.47 -51.33 49.88
C PRO A 275 2.99 -52.45 48.95
N THR A 276 3.74 -53.54 48.90
CA THR A 276 3.35 -54.75 48.20
C THR A 276 1.97 -55.11 48.74
N PRO A 277 0.91 -55.23 47.90
CA PRO A 277 -0.35 -55.74 48.39
C PRO A 277 -0.08 -57.09 49.05
N PRO A 278 -0.63 -57.36 50.25
CA PRO A 278 -0.40 -58.62 50.92
C PRO A 278 -0.74 -59.75 49.95
N GLN A 279 0.22 -60.66 49.80
CA GLN A 279 0.04 -61.89 49.05
C GLN A 279 -1.22 -62.55 49.64
N GLN A 280 -2.32 -62.51 48.89
CA GLN A 280 -3.51 -63.26 49.28
C GLN A 280 -3.05 -64.70 49.42
N ALA A 281 -3.09 -65.20 50.66
CA ALA A 281 -2.95 -66.62 50.92
C ALA A 281 -3.95 -67.31 49.99
N ALA A 282 -3.44 -68.21 49.15
CA ALA A 282 -4.27 -68.99 48.26
C ALA A 282 -5.36 -69.67 49.12
N CYS A 283 -6.61 -69.26 48.91
CA CYS A 283 -7.75 -69.95 49.49
C CYS A 283 -7.68 -71.42 49.06
N PRO A 284 -7.67 -72.39 50.00
CA PRO A 284 -7.65 -73.80 49.64
C PRO A 284 -9.07 -74.26 49.33
N PHE A 285 -9.69 -73.71 48.27
CA PHE A 285 -10.85 -74.33 47.64
C PHE A 285 -11.08 -73.78 46.24
N ALA A 286 -10.41 -74.36 45.24
CA ALA A 286 -10.83 -74.30 43.86
C ALA A 286 -11.44 -75.67 43.49
N PRO A 287 -12.67 -75.74 42.96
CA PRO A 287 -13.22 -77.00 42.45
C PRO A 287 -12.45 -77.42 41.18
N PRO A 288 -12.35 -78.73 40.88
CA PRO A 288 -11.53 -79.20 39.77
C PRO A 288 -12.09 -78.75 38.43
N ALA A 289 -11.21 -78.14 37.63
CA ALA A 289 -11.47 -77.82 36.24
C ALA A 289 -11.64 -79.13 35.45
N GLN A 290 -12.76 -79.27 34.75
CA GLN A 290 -12.95 -80.34 33.78
C GLN A 290 -12.16 -80.01 32.52
N ASP A 291 -11.33 -80.97 32.15
CA ASP A 291 -10.54 -81.01 30.93
C ASP A 291 -11.47 -81.15 29.71
N ARG A 292 -11.42 -80.18 28.80
CA ARG A 292 -11.93 -80.36 27.42
C ARG A 292 -10.83 -79.94 26.46
N HIS A 293 -10.34 -80.97 25.78
CA HIS A 293 -9.24 -81.00 24.85
C HIS A 293 -9.41 -80.08 23.63
N ASP A 294 -8.26 -79.51 23.24
CA ASP A 294 -7.79 -79.15 21.90
C ASP A 294 -8.60 -78.10 21.09
N ALA A 295 -8.00 -77.19 20.30
CA ALA A 295 -6.80 -77.35 19.49
C ALA A 295 -6.07 -76.02 19.24
N THR A 296 -4.75 -76.15 18.99
CA THR A 296 -3.84 -75.23 18.27
C THR A 296 -3.43 -73.91 18.97
N ARG A 297 -2.27 -73.92 19.66
CA ARG A 297 -0.92 -73.56 19.14
C ARG A 297 -0.80 -72.03 18.93
N VAL A 298 -0.36 -71.28 19.93
CA VAL A 298 1.05 -70.91 20.15
C VAL A 298 1.58 -70.03 19.00
N MET A 299 1.66 -68.70 19.19
CA MET A 299 2.91 -67.98 19.51
C MET A 299 2.90 -66.47 19.17
N TYR A 300 3.61 -65.75 20.04
CA TYR A 300 4.37 -64.51 19.89
C TYR A 300 3.68 -63.16 19.63
N GLY A 301 4.00 -62.23 20.53
CA GLY A 301 3.82 -60.80 20.36
C GLY A 301 4.85 -60.16 19.44
N GLY A 302 4.56 -58.90 19.07
CA GLY A 302 5.51 -58.03 18.39
C GLY A 302 4.82 -56.86 17.69
N LEU A 303 5.12 -55.65 18.17
CA LEU A 303 5.30 -54.38 17.44
C LEU A 303 4.21 -53.92 16.44
N GLY A 304 3.65 -52.72 16.69
CA GLY A 304 2.98 -51.94 15.63
C GLY A 304 2.24 -50.71 16.15
N ARG A 305 2.67 -49.51 15.72
CA ARG A 305 2.18 -48.17 16.08
C ARG A 305 0.80 -47.83 15.43
N PRO A 306 0.19 -46.67 15.75
CA PRO A 306 -1.26 -46.44 15.71
C PRO A 306 -1.82 -46.08 14.33
N LEU A 307 -3.12 -46.34 14.16
CA LEU A 307 -3.93 -46.01 12.98
C LEU A 307 -4.30 -44.50 12.97
N HIS A 308 -3.98 -43.78 11.88
CA HIS A 308 -4.48 -42.43 11.58
C HIS A 308 -5.72 -42.53 10.65
N PRO A 309 -6.58 -41.49 10.60
CA PRO A 309 -7.96 -41.55 10.09
C PRO A 309 -8.05 -41.20 8.60
N GLY A 310 -9.03 -41.78 7.92
CA GLY A 310 -9.33 -41.43 6.53
C GLY A 310 -10.67 -41.98 6.06
N MET A 311 -11.69 -41.12 6.01
CA MET A 311 -12.68 -41.09 4.92
C MET A 311 -13.48 -39.78 4.99
N PRO A 312 -13.73 -39.16 3.82
CA PRO A 312 -15.12 -39.12 3.35
C PRO A 312 -15.23 -39.61 1.90
N PRO A 313 -16.47 -39.89 1.45
CA PRO A 313 -16.98 -39.04 0.37
C PRO A 313 -18.47 -38.65 0.51
N ARG A 314 -18.81 -37.60 -0.24
CA ARG A 314 -20.12 -36.94 -0.39
C ARG A 314 -21.17 -37.82 -1.09
N PRO A 315 -22.45 -37.43 -1.03
CA PRO A 315 -23.06 -36.74 -2.19
C PRO A 315 -23.21 -35.22 -2.03
#